data_AF-A0A1L7VVS5-F1
#
_entry.id   AF-A0A1L7VVS5-F1
#
_cell.length_a   1.000
_cell.length_b   1.000
_cell.length_c   1.000
_cell.angle_alpha   90.00
_cell.angle_beta   90.00
_cell.angle_gamma   90.00
#
_symmetry.space_group_name_H-M   'P 1'
#
loop_
_entity.id
_entity.type
_entity.pdbx_description
1 polymer ?
#
loop_
_entity_poly.entity_id
_entity_poly.type
_entity_poly.pdbx_seq_one_letter_code
_entity_poly.pdbx_strand_id
1 'polypeptide(L)'
;MAPPSDGLSSIHYRPLDLAAREVRILELQPSPNNDINDRIVCRLVHEKLCDAPDFIGLSALYGDITKTEPIQLNGQRVAIPSDLAEAIRYTREVFLGPRAQSVINNASSSRVDLETEKTISNHQQQQQPSPPPSPTKKPPGWLRSFLRKLVDPGATRCDKPPLRIWIDLLCINRRDRKEEAERRAHMARAYREAKLVVGWLGPKDATSDLAIEIIRAWDKCMPANFGEPGDREANPANYAPILQWMGPVAHLSDIPEGITDPTEVPSYKAISGFLNRPYFRNTWILDDIAQAQFPTFMVGDGIVSWMQILRLNRVNEDIKDHGAEMFPSELRPLLEYMPLGSVYTFLKEFDRRQKLEGFRPVFSNTPASSIRSSASMTGLKTKGR
;
A
#
# COMPACT_ATOMS: atom_id res chain seq x y z
N MET A 1 -10.33 7.79 17.07
CA MET A 1 -10.46 7.70 18.54
C MET A 1 -9.07 7.74 19.16
N ALA A 2 -8.90 8.49 20.25
CA ALA A 2 -7.66 8.44 21.03
C ALA A 2 -7.66 7.17 21.90
N PRO A 3 -6.64 6.31 21.84
CA PRO A 3 -6.54 5.10 22.68
C PRO A 3 -6.37 5.47 24.16
N PRO A 4 -6.76 4.57 25.08
CA PRO A 4 -6.73 4.81 26.52
C PRO A 4 -5.30 5.11 26.99
N SER A 5 -5.18 6.18 27.77
CA SER A 5 -3.91 6.70 28.31
C SER A 5 -3.26 5.80 29.36
N ASP A 6 -4.01 4.87 29.94
CA ASP A 6 -3.59 4.15 31.15
C ASP A 6 -2.59 3.03 30.83
N GLY A 7 -2.74 2.35 29.69
CA GLY A 7 -1.81 1.28 29.26
C GLY A 7 -0.45 1.79 28.77
N LEU A 8 -0.43 3.00 28.19
CA LEU A 8 0.79 3.69 27.71
C LEU A 8 1.51 4.46 28.82
N SER A 9 0.96 4.44 30.02
CA SER A 9 1.44 5.24 31.14
C SER A 9 2.83 4.88 31.63
N SER A 10 3.22 3.64 31.40
CA SER A 10 4.51 3.07 31.77
C SER A 10 5.62 3.44 30.80
N ILE A 11 5.34 4.03 29.64
CA ILE A 11 6.39 4.34 28.66
C ILE A 11 7.18 5.56 29.13
N HIS A 12 8.48 5.36 29.32
CA HIS A 12 9.42 6.42 29.68
C HIS A 12 10.02 7.04 28.41
N TYR A 13 9.60 8.26 28.09
CA TYR A 13 10.09 8.99 26.91
C TYR A 13 11.25 9.91 27.27
N ARG A 14 12.37 9.81 26.55
CA ARG A 14 13.34 10.91 26.44
C ARG A 14 12.78 11.97 25.47
N PRO A 15 12.76 13.28 25.84
CA PRO A 15 12.29 14.35 24.95
C PRO A 15 12.99 14.36 23.59
N LEU A 16 12.27 14.73 22.54
CA LEU A 16 12.82 14.89 21.19
C LEU A 16 13.61 16.19 21.08
N ASP A 17 14.79 16.13 20.45
CA ASP A 17 15.49 17.32 19.96
C ASP A 17 14.82 17.82 18.66
N LEU A 18 13.98 18.83 18.82
CA LEU A 18 13.25 19.43 17.70
C LEU A 18 14.17 20.20 16.74
N ALA A 19 15.29 20.76 17.23
CA ALA A 19 16.24 21.47 16.38
C ALA A 19 16.98 20.49 15.48
N ALA A 20 17.34 19.31 16.00
CA ALA A 20 17.94 18.22 15.23
C ALA A 20 16.93 17.42 14.38
N ARG A 21 15.65 17.78 14.38
CA ARG A 21 14.56 17.01 13.73
C ARG A 21 14.58 15.54 14.15
N GLU A 22 14.75 15.28 15.45
CA GLU A 22 14.78 13.93 16.00
C GLU A 22 13.40 13.24 15.88
N VAL A 23 13.41 11.93 15.69
CA VAL A 23 12.24 11.06 15.64
C VAL A 23 12.49 9.81 16.49
N ARG A 24 11.45 9.29 17.13
CA ARG A 24 11.49 7.98 17.79
C ARG A 24 11.09 6.89 16.82
N ILE A 25 11.86 5.81 16.76
CA ILE A 25 11.61 4.64 15.91
C ILE A 25 11.56 3.40 16.79
N LEU A 26 10.67 2.48 16.45
CA LEU A 26 10.52 1.21 17.13
C LEU A 26 11.39 0.16 16.42
N GLU A 27 12.35 -0.41 17.14
CA GLU A 27 13.13 -1.56 16.66
C GLU A 27 12.46 -2.85 17.15
N LEU A 28 11.87 -3.59 16.21
CA LEU A 28 11.22 -4.87 16.45
C LEU A 28 12.23 -6.02 16.41
N GLN A 29 12.13 -6.91 17.39
CA GLN A 29 12.84 -8.18 17.35
C GLN A 29 12.12 -9.20 16.44
N PRO A 30 12.86 -10.09 15.76
CA PRO A 30 12.27 -11.23 15.05
C PRO A 30 11.43 -12.12 15.97
N SER A 31 10.50 -12.87 15.38
CA SER A 31 9.76 -13.92 16.07
C SER A 31 10.71 -15.09 16.40
N PRO A 32 10.93 -15.45 17.69
CA PRO A 32 11.86 -16.52 18.05
C PRO A 32 11.49 -17.88 17.47
N ASN A 33 10.19 -18.20 17.40
CA ASN A 33 9.69 -19.49 16.93
C ASN A 33 9.15 -19.44 15.49
N ASN A 34 9.26 -18.29 14.81
CA ASN A 34 8.54 -18.00 13.57
C ASN A 34 7.01 -18.19 13.69
N ASP A 35 6.46 -17.96 14.90
CA ASP A 35 5.03 -17.87 15.12
C ASP A 35 4.60 -16.41 15.05
N ILE A 36 3.53 -16.14 14.30
CA ILE A 36 2.95 -14.80 14.21
C ILE A 36 2.48 -14.30 15.58
N ASN A 37 2.02 -15.21 16.45
CA ASN A 37 1.49 -14.93 17.78
C ASN A 37 2.58 -14.75 18.84
N ASP A 38 3.85 -15.01 18.52
CA ASP A 38 4.95 -14.76 19.44
C ASP A 38 4.89 -13.33 19.98
N ARG A 39 5.27 -13.16 21.25
CA ARG A 39 5.21 -11.84 21.90
C ARG A 39 5.97 -10.79 21.08
N ILE A 40 5.40 -9.60 20.98
CA ILE A 40 6.09 -8.46 20.40
C ILE A 40 7.11 -7.96 21.42
N VAL A 41 8.39 -8.01 21.04
CA VAL A 41 9.51 -7.46 21.80
C VAL A 41 10.16 -6.38 20.97
N CYS A 42 10.33 -5.21 21.57
CA CYS A 42 10.81 -4.03 20.87
C CYS A 42 11.50 -3.03 21.79
N ARG A 43 12.28 -2.13 21.19
CA ARG A 43 12.86 -0.97 21.88
C ARG A 43 12.60 0.30 21.10
N LEU A 44 12.51 1.41 21.83
CA LEU A 44 12.37 2.74 21.26
C LEU A 44 13.75 3.37 21.14
N VAL A 45 14.14 3.72 19.92
CA VAL A 45 15.39 4.41 19.62
C VAL A 45 15.10 5.81 19.11
N HIS A 46 16.07 6.71 19.24
CA HIS A 46 15.98 8.07 18.74
C HIS A 46 16.95 8.24 17.59
N GLU A 47 16.45 8.77 16.49
CA GLU A 47 17.21 8.96 15.25
C GLU A 47 16.99 10.38 14.73
N LYS A 48 17.98 10.96 14.06
CA LYS A 48 17.83 12.26 13.42
C LYS A 48 17.38 12.07 11.99
N LEU A 49 16.34 12.79 11.57
CA LEU A 49 15.86 12.68 10.19
C LEU A 49 16.86 13.19 9.16
N CYS A 50 17.79 14.08 9.54
CA CYS A 50 18.87 14.51 8.67
C CYS A 50 19.84 13.39 8.29
N ASP A 51 19.91 12.34 9.11
CA ASP A 51 20.77 11.18 8.88
C ASP A 51 20.08 10.13 7.98
N ALA A 52 18.88 10.45 7.47
CA ALA A 52 18.06 9.64 6.58
C ALA A 52 17.85 8.19 7.06
N PRO A 53 17.38 7.97 8.32
CA PRO A 53 17.28 6.65 8.91
C PRO A 53 16.38 5.73 8.10
N ASP A 54 16.74 4.46 8.03
CA ASP A 54 15.93 3.43 7.37
C ASP A 54 14.84 2.92 8.32
N PHE A 55 13.59 3.22 7.98
CA PHE A 55 12.41 2.69 8.69
C PHE A 55 11.17 2.67 7.79
N ILE A 56 10.17 1.91 8.20
CA ILE A 56 8.83 1.91 7.59
C ILE A 56 7.81 2.56 8.52
N GLY A 57 6.83 3.28 7.98
CA GLY A 57 5.67 3.70 8.74
C GLY A 57 4.62 2.59 8.78
N LEU A 58 3.96 2.41 9.92
CA LEU A 58 2.80 1.55 10.05
C LEU A 58 1.60 2.39 10.50
N SER A 59 0.61 2.46 9.62
CA SER A 59 -0.66 3.15 9.82
C SER A 59 -1.74 2.10 10.02
N ALA A 60 -2.41 2.09 11.16
CA ALA A 60 -3.43 1.10 11.51
C ALA A 60 -4.58 1.74 12.26
N LEU A 61 -5.78 1.20 12.07
CA LEU A 61 -6.89 1.49 12.98
C LEU A 61 -6.63 0.81 14.33
N TYR A 62 -6.99 1.49 15.41
CA TYR A 62 -6.90 0.91 16.76
C TYR A 62 -8.11 0.07 17.16
N GLY A 63 -9.17 0.11 16.34
CA GLY A 63 -10.48 -0.51 16.59
C GLY A 63 -11.02 -0.29 17.99
N ASP A 64 -11.44 -1.37 18.65
CA ASP A 64 -11.93 -1.32 20.02
C ASP A 64 -10.78 -1.12 21.00
N ILE A 65 -10.56 0.14 21.36
CA ILE A 65 -9.48 0.58 22.24
C ILE A 65 -9.58 0.02 23.67
N THR A 66 -10.70 -0.59 24.06
CA THR A 66 -10.85 -1.26 25.36
C THR A 66 -10.18 -2.64 25.36
N LYS A 67 -10.04 -3.26 24.18
CA LYS A 67 -9.35 -4.54 24.00
C LYS A 67 -7.87 -4.28 23.80
N THR A 68 -7.07 -4.63 24.80
CA THR A 68 -5.63 -4.42 24.77
C THR A 68 -4.84 -5.70 24.94
N GLU A 69 -3.64 -5.71 24.38
CA GLU A 69 -2.69 -6.81 24.49
C GLU A 69 -1.33 -6.29 24.96
N PRO A 70 -0.60 -7.07 25.79
CA PRO A 70 0.69 -6.67 26.29
C PRO A 70 1.81 -6.92 25.28
N ILE A 71 2.65 -5.89 25.08
CA ILE A 71 3.94 -5.99 24.40
C ILE A 71 5.08 -5.75 25.38
N GLN A 72 6.30 -6.10 24.99
CA GLN A 72 7.51 -5.74 25.73
C GLN A 72 8.24 -4.60 25.00
N LEU A 73 8.24 -3.41 25.61
CA LEU A 73 8.88 -2.20 25.10
C LEU A 73 9.95 -1.74 26.08
N ASN A 74 11.21 -1.62 25.62
CA ASN A 74 12.35 -1.27 26.47
C ASN A 74 12.46 -2.16 27.73
N GLY A 75 12.12 -3.45 27.59
CA GLY A 75 12.09 -4.41 28.69
C GLY A 75 10.85 -4.33 29.59
N GLN A 76 10.00 -3.31 29.46
CA GLN A 76 8.79 -3.12 30.26
C GLN A 76 7.54 -3.65 29.55
N ARG A 77 6.55 -4.09 30.34
CA ARG A 77 5.25 -4.52 29.82
C ARG A 77 4.35 -3.30 29.56
N VAL A 78 3.89 -3.16 28.34
CA VAL A 78 3.02 -2.05 27.89
C VAL A 78 1.79 -2.62 27.21
N ALA A 79 0.60 -2.15 27.55
CA ALA A 79 -0.63 -2.57 26.90
C ALA A 79 -0.96 -1.65 25.72
N ILE A 80 -1.22 -2.23 24.54
CA ILE A 80 -1.61 -1.50 23.32
C ILE A 80 -2.93 -2.06 22.77
N PRO A 81 -3.68 -1.32 21.94
CA PRO A 81 -4.86 -1.85 21.27
C PRO A 81 -4.56 -3.14 20.50
N SER A 82 -5.46 -4.11 20.60
CA SER A 82 -5.26 -5.47 20.05
C SER A 82 -5.07 -5.45 18.52
N ASP A 83 -5.84 -4.63 17.81
CA ASP A 83 -5.73 -4.48 16.36
C ASP A 83 -4.38 -3.90 15.93
N LEU A 84 -3.79 -3.03 16.75
CA LEU A 84 -2.43 -2.52 16.51
C LEU A 84 -1.38 -3.58 16.80
N ALA A 85 -1.55 -4.39 17.86
CA ALA A 85 -0.67 -5.52 18.13
C ALA A 85 -0.70 -6.52 16.96
N GLU A 86 -1.89 -6.82 16.42
CA GLU A 86 -2.04 -7.65 15.23
C GLU A 86 -1.32 -7.03 14.01
N ALA A 87 -1.51 -5.74 13.74
CA ALA A 87 -0.81 -5.03 12.68
C ALA A 87 0.72 -5.14 12.80
N ILE A 88 1.26 -5.01 14.01
CA ILE A 88 2.70 -5.14 14.30
C ILE A 88 3.17 -6.57 14.03
N ARG A 89 2.41 -7.59 14.44
CA ARG A 89 2.77 -9.01 14.19
C ARG A 89 2.84 -9.32 12.70
N TYR A 90 1.83 -8.92 11.92
CA TYR A 90 1.83 -9.14 10.47
C TYR A 90 2.94 -8.35 9.79
N THR A 91 3.20 -7.12 10.22
CA THR A 91 4.35 -6.33 9.72
C THR A 91 5.66 -7.05 10.04
N ARG A 92 5.84 -7.54 11.26
CA ARG A 92 7.01 -8.34 11.64
C ARG A 92 7.14 -9.59 10.76
N GLU A 93 6.07 -10.34 10.53
CA GLU A 93 6.11 -11.56 9.72
C GLU A 93 6.44 -11.27 8.24
N VAL A 94 5.82 -10.24 7.66
CA VAL A 94 6.02 -9.89 6.25
C VAL A 94 7.43 -9.36 5.97
N PHE A 95 8.04 -8.62 6.92
CA PHE A 95 9.32 -7.95 6.71
C PHE A 95 10.51 -8.62 7.41
N LEU A 96 10.31 -9.44 8.46
CA LEU A 96 11.35 -10.22 9.16
C LEU A 96 11.17 -11.74 9.09
N GLY A 97 10.00 -12.24 8.69
CA GLY A 97 9.71 -13.67 8.69
C GLY A 97 10.54 -14.46 7.67
N PRO A 98 10.47 -15.81 7.70
CA PRO A 98 11.25 -16.69 6.83
C PRO A 98 11.08 -16.39 5.34
N ARG A 99 9.89 -15.95 4.93
CA ARG A 99 9.59 -15.57 3.53
C ARG A 99 10.39 -14.35 3.08
N ALA A 100 10.45 -13.30 3.89
CA ALA A 100 11.28 -12.13 3.61
C ALA A 100 12.75 -12.56 3.50
N GLN A 101 13.19 -13.44 4.40
CA GLN A 101 14.54 -13.97 4.39
C GLN A 101 14.86 -14.78 3.13
N SER A 102 13.93 -15.62 2.65
CA SER A 102 14.10 -16.37 1.40
C SER A 102 14.24 -15.45 0.19
N VAL A 103 13.47 -14.36 0.13
CA VAL A 103 13.57 -13.34 -0.92
C VAL A 103 14.93 -12.68 -0.92
N ILE A 104 15.41 -12.29 0.25
CA ILE A 104 16.72 -11.65 0.42
C ILE A 104 17.82 -12.64 0.01
N ASN A 105 17.76 -13.88 0.48
CA ASN A 105 18.77 -14.90 0.20
C ASN A 105 18.84 -15.24 -1.29
N ASN A 106 17.69 -15.44 -1.95
CA ASN A 106 17.63 -15.76 -3.37
C ASN A 106 18.11 -14.61 -4.26
N ALA A 107 17.87 -13.35 -3.85
CA ALA A 107 18.36 -12.16 -4.56
C ALA A 107 19.86 -11.91 -4.39
N SER A 108 20.45 -12.40 -3.29
CA SER A 108 21.90 -12.36 -3.06
C SER A 108 22.64 -13.44 -3.86
N SER A 109 22.00 -14.60 -4.08
CA SER A 109 22.53 -15.69 -4.90
C SER A 109 22.49 -15.39 -6.40
N SER A 110 21.57 -14.54 -6.86
CA SER A 110 21.45 -14.15 -8.28
C SER A 110 22.52 -13.16 -8.77
N ARG A 111 23.65 -13.00 -8.05
CA ARG A 111 24.82 -12.25 -8.54
C ARG A 111 25.70 -13.07 -9.52
N VAL A 112 25.40 -14.35 -9.76
CA VAL A 112 26.22 -15.22 -10.64
C VAL A 112 25.51 -15.62 -11.95
N ASP A 113 24.18 -15.57 -12.03
CA ASP A 113 23.46 -16.17 -13.18
C ASP A 113 22.68 -15.14 -14.01
N LEU A 114 23.40 -14.21 -14.65
CA LEU A 114 22.81 -13.28 -15.63
C LEU A 114 23.29 -13.52 -17.07
N GLU A 115 24.00 -14.62 -17.34
CA GLU A 115 24.47 -14.98 -18.68
C GLU A 115 24.27 -16.46 -19.04
N THR A 116 23.15 -17.12 -18.70
CA THR A 116 22.84 -18.42 -19.36
C THR A 116 21.37 -18.82 -19.35
N GLU A 117 20.47 -18.00 -19.91
CA GLU A 117 19.18 -18.53 -20.38
C GLU A 117 18.90 -18.04 -21.81
N LYS A 118 19.75 -18.50 -22.73
CA LYS A 118 19.37 -18.75 -24.12
C LYS A 118 19.77 -20.18 -24.44
N THR A 119 18.81 -20.93 -25.00
CA THR A 119 18.93 -22.29 -25.55
C THR A 119 18.75 -23.40 -24.51
N ILE A 120 17.58 -24.05 -24.51
CA ILE A 120 17.40 -25.39 -25.11
C ILE A 120 15.89 -25.70 -25.13
N SER A 121 15.40 -25.94 -26.34
CA SER A 121 14.08 -26.46 -26.66
C SER A 121 14.02 -27.97 -26.45
N ASN A 122 12.80 -28.47 -26.22
CA ASN A 122 12.30 -29.82 -26.50
C ASN A 122 12.84 -31.00 -25.67
N HIS A 123 11.98 -31.50 -24.77
CA HIS A 123 11.57 -32.91 -24.82
C HIS A 123 10.16 -33.08 -24.24
N GLN A 124 9.28 -33.68 -25.04
CA GLN A 124 7.98 -34.19 -24.63
C GLN A 124 8.15 -35.45 -23.78
N GLN A 125 7.46 -35.53 -22.64
CA GLN A 125 6.99 -36.81 -22.11
C GLN A 125 5.72 -36.62 -21.27
N GLN A 126 4.72 -37.42 -21.59
CA GLN A 126 3.42 -37.57 -20.94
C GLN A 126 3.57 -38.21 -19.55
N GLN A 127 2.85 -37.71 -18.53
CA GLN A 127 2.20 -38.51 -17.47
C GLN A 127 1.38 -37.64 -16.48
N GLN A 128 0.08 -37.98 -16.38
CA GLN A 128 -0.94 -37.85 -15.30
C GLN A 128 -1.08 -36.61 -14.38
N PRO A 129 -2.34 -36.27 -13.98
CA PRO A 129 -2.65 -35.01 -13.30
C PRO A 129 -2.19 -35.03 -11.84
N SER A 130 -1.27 -34.12 -11.53
CA SER A 130 -0.88 -33.76 -10.17
C SER A 130 -1.98 -32.89 -9.52
N PRO A 131 -2.14 -32.91 -8.18
CA PRO A 131 -3.09 -32.02 -7.49
C PRO A 131 -2.74 -30.55 -7.79
N PRO A 132 -3.73 -29.63 -7.73
CA PRO A 132 -3.51 -28.25 -8.14
C PRO A 132 -2.35 -27.66 -7.35
N PRO A 133 -1.39 -26.98 -8.00
CA PRO A 133 -0.27 -26.38 -7.31
C PRO A 133 -0.83 -25.33 -6.35
N SER A 134 -0.67 -25.56 -5.04
CA SER A 134 -0.81 -24.51 -4.05
C SER A 134 0.03 -23.31 -4.50
N PRO A 135 -0.56 -22.11 -4.71
CA PRO A 135 0.17 -21.01 -5.31
C PRO A 135 1.26 -20.57 -4.34
N THR A 136 2.49 -20.97 -4.62
CA THR A 136 3.69 -20.41 -4.00
C THR A 136 3.83 -18.98 -4.51
N LYS A 137 3.04 -18.05 -3.95
CA LYS A 137 2.95 -16.66 -4.40
C LYS A 137 4.30 -15.98 -4.15
N LYS A 138 5.09 -15.85 -5.22
CA LYS A 138 6.32 -15.04 -5.27
C LYS A 138 5.98 -13.59 -4.84
N PRO A 139 6.72 -12.98 -3.91
CA PRO A 139 6.42 -11.61 -3.47
C PRO A 139 6.67 -10.59 -4.59
N PRO A 140 5.96 -9.43 -4.57
CA PRO A 140 6.07 -8.40 -5.61
C PRO A 140 7.52 -7.95 -5.84
N GLY A 141 7.90 -7.70 -7.10
CA GLY A 141 9.27 -7.32 -7.45
C GLY A 141 9.78 -6.07 -6.73
N TRP A 142 8.90 -5.07 -6.53
CA TRP A 142 9.23 -3.87 -5.76
C TRP A 142 9.56 -4.20 -4.30
N LEU A 143 8.81 -5.12 -3.67
CA LEU A 143 9.03 -5.55 -2.29
C LEU A 143 10.37 -6.29 -2.16
N ARG A 144 10.74 -7.10 -3.16
CA ARG A 144 12.07 -7.75 -3.18
C ARG A 144 13.21 -6.73 -3.28
N SER A 145 13.08 -5.78 -4.21
CA SER A 145 14.06 -4.69 -4.39
C SER A 145 14.18 -3.84 -3.11
N PHE A 146 13.05 -3.57 -2.46
CA PHE A 146 12.96 -2.86 -1.21
C PHE A 146 13.60 -3.62 -0.05
N LEU A 147 13.21 -4.87 0.20
CA LEU A 147 13.78 -5.74 1.23
C LEU A 147 15.30 -5.91 1.06
N ARG A 148 15.79 -5.93 -0.18
CA ARG A 148 17.24 -5.93 -0.47
C ARG A 148 17.94 -4.66 -0.02
N LYS A 149 17.30 -3.49 -0.13
CA LYS A 149 17.88 -2.22 0.35
C LYS A 149 17.90 -2.13 1.88
N LEU A 150 17.01 -2.84 2.58
CA LEU A 150 16.97 -2.87 4.04
C LEU A 150 18.05 -3.76 4.69
N VAL A 151 18.83 -4.50 3.90
CA VAL A 151 19.86 -5.42 4.41
C VAL A 151 21.22 -5.07 3.83
N ASP A 152 22.19 -4.82 4.70
CA ASP A 152 23.60 -4.68 4.33
C ASP A 152 24.18 -6.06 3.93
N PRO A 153 24.65 -6.26 2.68
CA PRO A 153 25.24 -7.53 2.24
C PRO A 153 26.51 -7.93 3.01
N GLY A 154 27.10 -7.04 3.80
CA GLY A 154 28.30 -7.30 4.62
C GLY A 154 28.05 -7.85 6.03
N ALA A 155 26.79 -7.91 6.49
CA ALA A 155 26.49 -8.34 7.85
C ALA A 155 26.65 -9.87 8.04
N THR A 156 27.64 -10.28 8.83
CA THR A 156 27.79 -11.66 9.28
C THR A 156 26.54 -12.15 10.01
N ARG A 157 26.22 -13.44 9.83
CA ARG A 157 24.98 -14.17 10.19
C ARG A 157 24.44 -14.00 11.63
N CYS A 158 25.13 -13.28 12.52
CA CYS A 158 24.80 -13.11 13.93
C CYS A 158 24.19 -11.73 14.30
N ASP A 159 24.27 -10.72 13.44
CA ASP A 159 23.75 -9.36 13.71
C ASP A 159 22.84 -8.88 12.57
N LYS A 160 21.63 -9.44 12.46
CA LYS A 160 20.63 -8.87 11.55
C LYS A 160 20.12 -7.56 12.17
N PRO A 161 20.10 -6.44 11.42
CA PRO A 161 19.53 -5.21 11.95
C PRO A 161 18.05 -5.45 12.25
N PRO A 162 17.54 -4.93 13.39
CA PRO A 162 16.13 -5.07 13.75
C PRO A 162 15.25 -4.36 12.72
N LEU A 163 14.01 -4.83 12.54
CA LEU A 163 13.05 -4.10 11.70
C LEU A 163 12.66 -2.81 12.41
N ARG A 164 12.98 -1.69 11.77
CA ARG A 164 12.67 -0.34 12.24
C ARG A 164 11.32 0.09 11.70
N ILE A 165 10.36 0.28 12.59
CA ILE A 165 9.02 0.78 12.25
C ILE A 165 8.68 2.05 13.04
N TRP A 166 7.86 2.91 12.44
CA TRP A 166 7.32 4.09 13.09
C TRP A 166 5.80 3.93 13.24
N ILE A 167 5.29 4.13 14.45
CA ILE A 167 3.86 4.06 14.78
C ILE A 167 3.53 5.27 15.65
N ASP A 168 2.51 6.04 15.27
CA ASP A 168 2.12 7.25 15.99
C ASP A 168 1.86 7.00 17.48
N LEU A 169 1.22 5.87 17.82
CA LEU A 169 0.87 5.52 19.19
C LEU A 169 2.07 5.42 20.14
N LEU A 170 3.19 4.86 19.65
CA LEU A 170 4.36 4.52 20.46
C LEU A 170 5.53 5.49 20.24
N CYS A 171 5.58 6.15 19.08
CA CYS A 171 6.67 7.06 18.73
C CYS A 171 6.39 8.51 19.15
N ILE A 172 5.13 8.88 19.41
CA ILE A 172 4.74 10.22 19.86
C ILE A 172 4.37 10.17 21.35
N ASN A 173 5.00 11.03 22.16
CA ASN A 173 4.66 11.15 23.57
C ASN A 173 3.38 11.98 23.73
N ARG A 174 2.23 11.32 23.75
CA ARG A 174 0.90 11.96 23.86
C ARG A 174 0.65 12.69 25.18
N ARG A 175 1.53 12.51 26.18
CA ARG A 175 1.46 13.21 27.47
C ARG A 175 2.23 14.52 27.47
N ASP A 176 3.18 14.66 26.54
CA ASP A 176 3.82 15.94 26.30
C ASP A 176 2.86 16.81 25.48
N ARG A 177 2.43 17.93 26.08
CA ARG A 177 1.46 18.85 25.45
C ARG A 177 1.96 19.42 24.13
N LYS A 178 3.28 19.59 23.99
CA LYS A 178 3.88 20.11 22.76
C LYS A 178 3.87 19.04 21.67
N GLU A 179 4.30 17.82 22.00
CA GLU A 179 4.25 16.71 21.03
C GLU A 179 2.81 16.39 20.59
N GLU A 180 1.82 16.42 21.48
CA GLU A 180 0.42 16.18 21.11
C GLU A 180 -0.15 17.33 20.26
N ALA A 181 0.20 18.59 20.56
CA ALA A 181 -0.21 19.74 19.75
C ALA A 181 0.39 19.68 18.33
N GLU A 182 1.61 19.17 18.20
CA GLU A 182 2.33 19.01 16.92
C GLU A 182 2.14 17.61 16.29
N ARG A 183 1.25 16.77 16.83
CA ARG A 183 1.08 15.36 16.43
C ARG A 183 0.94 15.16 14.92
N ARG A 184 0.11 15.98 14.27
CA ARG A 184 -0.08 15.90 12.81
C ARG A 184 1.20 16.24 12.04
N ALA A 185 1.97 17.21 12.50
CA ALA A 185 3.25 17.56 11.89
C ALA A 185 4.29 16.44 12.09
N HIS A 186 4.28 15.77 13.24
CA HIS A 186 5.12 14.60 13.50
C HIS A 186 4.77 13.42 12.58
N MET A 187 3.49 13.10 12.43
CA MET A 187 3.01 12.06 11.51
C MET A 187 3.43 12.35 10.06
N ALA A 188 3.11 13.56 9.57
CA ALA A 188 3.48 14.01 8.23
C ALA A 188 4.98 13.86 7.94
N ARG A 189 5.81 14.28 8.90
CA ARG A 189 7.26 14.20 8.79
C ARG A 189 7.76 12.74 8.81
N ALA A 190 7.26 11.91 9.72
CA ALA A 190 7.66 10.51 9.78
C ALA A 190 7.27 9.73 8.52
N TYR A 191 6.05 9.91 8.02
CA TYR A 191 5.60 9.22 6.80
C TYR A 191 6.33 9.67 5.54
N ARG A 192 6.67 10.96 5.43
CA ARG A 192 7.45 11.48 4.29
C ARG A 192 8.87 10.92 4.22
N GLU A 193 9.48 10.68 5.38
CA GLU A 193 10.88 10.22 5.49
C GLU A 193 10.97 8.69 5.54
N ALA A 194 9.87 7.99 5.87
CA ALA A 194 9.80 6.54 5.84
C ALA A 194 10.02 6.01 4.42
N LYS A 195 10.74 4.90 4.30
CA LYS A 195 11.00 4.26 2.99
C LYS A 195 9.75 3.62 2.38
N LEU A 196 8.76 3.33 3.22
CA LEU A 196 7.48 2.74 2.90
C LEU A 196 6.52 3.11 4.02
N VAL A 197 5.25 3.35 3.72
CA VAL A 197 4.20 3.37 4.75
C VAL A 197 3.16 2.31 4.42
N VAL A 198 2.88 1.47 5.40
CA VAL A 198 1.94 0.35 5.31
C VAL A 198 0.65 0.74 6.03
N GLY A 199 -0.45 0.79 5.28
CA GLY A 199 -1.80 0.86 5.81
C GLY A 199 -2.33 -0.53 6.11
N TRP A 200 -2.51 -0.86 7.38
CA TRP A 200 -3.06 -2.13 7.83
C TRP A 200 -4.57 -2.19 7.62
N LEU A 201 -5.00 -3.11 6.77
CA LEU A 201 -6.40 -3.33 6.41
C LEU A 201 -7.07 -4.43 7.25
N GLY A 202 -6.34 -5.08 8.16
CA GLY A 202 -6.83 -6.19 8.96
C GLY A 202 -6.43 -7.57 8.41
N PRO A 203 -6.85 -8.65 9.10
CA PRO A 203 -6.59 -10.01 8.67
C PRO A 203 -7.34 -10.34 7.38
N LYS A 204 -6.90 -11.41 6.72
CA LYS A 204 -7.61 -11.96 5.56
C LYS A 204 -8.95 -12.57 5.99
N ASP A 205 -9.93 -12.38 5.14
CA ASP A 205 -11.17 -13.15 5.10
C ASP A 205 -11.13 -14.16 3.93
N ALA A 206 -12.22 -14.88 3.71
CA ALA A 206 -12.33 -15.89 2.66
C ALA A 206 -12.18 -15.33 1.23
N THR A 207 -12.36 -14.02 1.01
CA THR A 207 -12.33 -13.39 -0.33
C THR A 207 -11.06 -12.57 -0.58
N SER A 208 -10.28 -12.29 0.46
CA SER A 208 -9.11 -11.42 0.42
C SER A 208 -8.04 -11.86 -0.58
N ASP A 209 -7.78 -13.17 -0.67
CA ASP A 209 -6.78 -13.68 -1.61
C ASP A 209 -7.19 -13.52 -3.08
N LEU A 210 -8.49 -13.69 -3.37
CA LEU A 210 -9.07 -13.46 -4.70
C LEU A 210 -9.04 -11.97 -5.06
N ALA A 211 -9.36 -11.08 -4.11
CA ALA A 211 -9.31 -9.63 -4.34
C ALA A 211 -7.90 -9.18 -4.74
N ILE A 212 -6.89 -9.64 -3.99
CA ILE A 212 -5.48 -9.32 -4.27
C ILE A 212 -5.04 -9.90 -5.62
N GLU A 213 -5.51 -11.09 -5.98
CA GLU A 213 -5.25 -11.72 -7.28
C GLU A 213 -5.83 -10.89 -8.42
N ILE A 214 -7.10 -10.52 -8.36
CA ILE A 214 -7.78 -9.69 -9.36
C ILE A 214 -7.04 -8.36 -9.53
N ILE A 215 -6.78 -7.65 -8.43
CA ILE A 215 -6.08 -6.35 -8.45
C ILE A 215 -4.72 -6.47 -9.15
N ARG A 216 -3.94 -7.51 -8.81
CA ARG A 216 -2.60 -7.71 -9.41
C ARG A 216 -2.68 -8.16 -10.86
N ALA A 217 -3.64 -9.01 -11.21
CA ALA A 217 -3.80 -9.52 -12.57
C ALA A 217 -4.21 -8.39 -13.52
N TRP A 218 -5.16 -7.56 -13.12
CA TRP A 218 -5.59 -6.38 -13.86
C TRP A 218 -4.47 -5.37 -14.01
N ASP A 219 -3.80 -5.00 -12.91
CA ASP A 219 -2.68 -4.07 -12.93
C ASP A 219 -1.55 -4.51 -13.87
N LYS A 220 -1.24 -5.82 -13.88
CA LYS A 220 -0.20 -6.43 -14.73
C LYS A 220 -0.55 -6.36 -16.22
N CYS A 221 -1.81 -6.51 -16.59
CA CYS A 221 -2.23 -6.51 -18.00
C CYS A 221 -2.52 -5.09 -18.51
N MET A 222 -2.97 -4.20 -17.62
CA MET A 222 -3.32 -2.83 -17.96
C MET A 222 -2.08 -2.03 -18.44
N PRO A 223 -2.19 -1.22 -19.50
CA PRO A 223 -1.10 -0.37 -19.98
C PRO A 223 -0.54 0.55 -18.88
N ALA A 224 0.75 0.82 -18.90
CA ALA A 224 1.41 1.64 -17.88
C ALA A 224 0.90 3.09 -17.85
N ASN A 225 0.51 3.62 -19.02
CA ASN A 225 -0.03 4.95 -19.27
C ASN A 225 -1.57 5.06 -19.17
N PHE A 226 -2.25 3.99 -18.74
CA PHE A 226 -3.71 4.00 -18.64
C PHE A 226 -4.22 5.10 -17.69
N GLY A 227 -5.13 5.94 -18.20
CA GLY A 227 -5.72 7.09 -17.54
C GLY A 227 -4.86 8.35 -17.54
N GLU A 228 -3.74 8.38 -18.27
CA GLU A 228 -2.95 9.61 -18.44
C GLU A 228 -3.62 10.58 -19.45
N PRO A 229 -3.46 11.91 -19.30
CA PRO A 229 -4.05 12.87 -20.22
C PRO A 229 -3.62 12.63 -21.68
N GLY A 230 -4.59 12.52 -22.58
CA GLY A 230 -4.34 12.26 -24.02
C GLY A 230 -4.14 10.78 -24.38
N ASP A 231 -4.03 9.89 -23.40
CA ASP A 231 -3.77 8.48 -23.66
C ASP A 231 -4.98 7.77 -24.30
N ARG A 232 -6.20 8.18 -23.95
CA ARG A 232 -7.44 7.64 -24.53
C ARG A 232 -7.52 7.93 -26.03
N GLU A 233 -7.19 9.15 -26.44
CA GLU A 233 -7.18 9.57 -27.84
C GLU A 233 -6.09 8.85 -28.64
N ALA A 234 -4.91 8.66 -28.02
CA ALA A 234 -3.79 7.97 -28.65
C ALA A 234 -4.01 6.45 -28.74
N ASN A 235 -4.66 5.85 -27.75
CA ASN A 235 -4.81 4.40 -27.60
C ASN A 235 -6.27 4.00 -27.31
N PRO A 236 -7.24 4.31 -28.18
CA PRO A 236 -8.67 4.13 -27.89
C PRO A 236 -9.05 2.67 -27.59
N ALA A 237 -8.36 1.69 -28.18
CA ALA A 237 -8.59 0.27 -27.92
C ALA A 237 -8.26 -0.18 -26.48
N ASN A 238 -7.46 0.60 -25.75
CA ASN A 238 -7.13 0.32 -24.35
C ASN A 238 -8.23 0.74 -23.38
N TYR A 239 -9.25 1.47 -23.84
CA TYR A 239 -10.33 2.00 -23.02
C TYR A 239 -11.66 1.35 -23.38
N ALA A 240 -12.62 1.51 -22.49
CA ALA A 240 -14.01 1.14 -22.69
C ALA A 240 -14.57 1.80 -23.98
N PRO A 241 -15.32 1.07 -24.82
CA PRO A 241 -15.87 -0.27 -24.55
C PRO A 241 -14.97 -1.47 -24.87
N ILE A 242 -13.80 -1.25 -25.49
CA ILE A 242 -12.97 -2.32 -26.05
C ILE A 242 -12.11 -2.99 -24.97
N LEU A 243 -11.39 -2.21 -24.15
CA LEU A 243 -10.48 -2.71 -23.11
C LEU A 243 -9.57 -3.88 -23.56
N GLN A 244 -8.93 -3.79 -24.73
CA GLN A 244 -8.24 -4.93 -25.36
C GLN A 244 -7.23 -5.68 -24.45
N TRP A 245 -6.64 -4.99 -23.48
CA TRP A 245 -5.71 -5.55 -22.50
C TRP A 245 -6.36 -6.49 -21.48
N MET A 246 -7.69 -6.45 -21.34
CA MET A 246 -8.45 -7.23 -20.37
C MET A 246 -8.63 -8.69 -20.79
N GLY A 247 -8.49 -9.04 -22.07
CA GLY A 247 -8.71 -10.40 -22.59
C GLY A 247 -8.09 -11.53 -21.75
N PRO A 248 -6.79 -11.46 -21.39
CA PRO A 248 -6.14 -12.49 -20.56
C PRO A 248 -6.72 -12.64 -19.13
N VAL A 249 -7.45 -11.64 -18.64
CA VAL A 249 -7.98 -11.56 -17.26
C VAL A 249 -9.50 -11.38 -17.19
N ALA A 250 -10.19 -11.39 -18.34
CA ALA A 250 -11.64 -11.18 -18.42
C ALA A 250 -12.40 -12.25 -17.64
N HIS A 251 -11.89 -13.49 -17.66
CA HIS A 251 -12.46 -14.62 -16.91
C HIS A 251 -12.55 -14.39 -15.40
N LEU A 252 -11.75 -13.48 -14.83
CA LEU A 252 -11.84 -13.12 -13.42
C LEU A 252 -13.13 -12.37 -13.08
N SER A 253 -13.82 -11.84 -14.08
CA SER A 253 -15.11 -11.15 -13.94
C SER A 253 -16.29 -12.01 -14.36
N ASP A 254 -16.09 -13.25 -14.83
CA ASP A 254 -17.18 -14.12 -15.26
C ASP A 254 -18.20 -14.34 -14.15
N ILE A 255 -19.47 -14.41 -14.53
CA ILE A 255 -20.56 -14.80 -13.64
C ILE A 255 -20.65 -16.33 -13.69
N PRO A 256 -20.33 -17.04 -12.59
CA PRO A 256 -20.40 -18.49 -12.56
C PRO A 256 -21.81 -19.00 -12.85
N GLU A 257 -21.91 -20.18 -13.49
CA GLU A 257 -23.18 -20.84 -13.73
C GLU A 257 -23.97 -21.03 -12.42
N GLY A 258 -25.27 -20.71 -12.46
CA GLY A 258 -26.17 -20.84 -11.32
C GLY A 258 -26.22 -19.63 -10.39
N ILE A 259 -25.36 -18.61 -10.56
CA ILE A 259 -25.46 -17.35 -9.83
C ILE A 259 -26.37 -16.39 -10.60
N THR A 260 -27.54 -16.09 -10.03
CA THR A 260 -28.49 -15.14 -10.60
C THR A 260 -28.43 -13.76 -9.95
N ASP A 261 -27.92 -13.68 -8.72
CA ASP A 261 -27.70 -12.42 -8.01
C ASP A 261 -26.27 -11.91 -8.27
N PRO A 262 -26.08 -10.79 -8.98
CA PRO A 262 -24.75 -10.26 -9.27
C PRO A 262 -23.94 -9.91 -8.01
N THR A 263 -24.62 -9.68 -6.87
CA THR A 263 -23.94 -9.42 -5.59
C THR A 263 -23.31 -10.66 -4.97
N GLU A 264 -23.70 -11.85 -5.44
CA GLU A 264 -23.13 -13.14 -4.99
C GLU A 264 -21.94 -13.59 -5.84
N VAL A 265 -21.61 -12.87 -6.92
CA VAL A 265 -20.48 -13.20 -7.78
C VAL A 265 -19.15 -13.10 -7.00
N PRO A 266 -18.30 -14.14 -7.00
CA PRO A 266 -17.10 -14.18 -6.16
C PRO A 266 -16.14 -13.01 -6.37
N SER A 267 -15.94 -12.58 -7.61
CA SER A 267 -15.05 -11.48 -7.96
C SER A 267 -15.57 -10.13 -7.43
N TYR A 268 -16.88 -9.90 -7.55
CA TYR A 268 -17.54 -8.74 -6.95
C TYR A 268 -17.41 -8.76 -5.43
N LYS A 269 -17.77 -9.86 -4.75
CA LYS A 269 -17.65 -9.98 -3.28
C LYS A 269 -16.21 -9.74 -2.80
N ALA A 270 -15.23 -10.20 -3.56
CA ALA A 270 -13.83 -10.01 -3.24
C ALA A 270 -13.40 -8.54 -3.33
N ILE A 271 -13.68 -7.87 -4.45
CA ILE A 271 -13.29 -6.46 -4.64
C ILE A 271 -14.09 -5.54 -3.73
N SER A 272 -15.41 -5.74 -3.61
CA SER A 272 -16.28 -5.00 -2.70
C SER A 272 -15.82 -5.20 -1.24
N GLY A 273 -15.58 -6.45 -0.82
CA GLY A 273 -15.08 -6.74 0.52
C GLY A 273 -13.74 -6.07 0.83
N PHE A 274 -12.83 -5.97 -0.15
CA PHE A 274 -11.55 -5.28 -0.01
C PHE A 274 -11.72 -3.75 0.09
N LEU A 275 -12.48 -3.13 -0.83
CA LEU A 275 -12.65 -1.67 -0.89
C LEU A 275 -13.54 -1.13 0.25
N ASN A 276 -14.43 -1.96 0.79
CA ASN A 276 -15.29 -1.60 1.91
C ASN A 276 -14.64 -1.77 3.29
N ARG A 277 -13.37 -2.19 3.37
CA ARG A 277 -12.68 -2.33 4.65
C ARG A 277 -12.69 -1.00 5.42
N PRO A 278 -12.89 -1.01 6.75
CA PRO A 278 -13.05 0.20 7.56
C PRO A 278 -11.93 1.23 7.36
N TYR A 279 -10.70 0.77 7.09
CA TYR A 279 -9.56 1.62 6.83
C TYR A 279 -9.82 2.63 5.69
N PHE A 280 -10.42 2.20 4.58
CA PHE A 280 -10.70 3.07 3.43
C PHE A 280 -11.81 4.09 3.69
N ARG A 281 -12.62 3.89 4.73
CA ARG A 281 -13.67 4.85 5.14
C ARG A 281 -13.14 5.99 6.01
N ASN A 282 -11.87 5.91 6.45
CA ASN A 282 -11.24 6.93 7.29
C ASN A 282 -10.40 7.90 6.44
N THR A 283 -11.06 8.92 5.88
CA THR A 283 -10.42 9.91 4.98
C THR A 283 -9.17 10.55 5.58
N TRP A 284 -9.21 10.90 6.88
CA TRP A 284 -8.06 11.47 7.59
C TRP A 284 -6.81 10.59 7.55
N ILE A 285 -6.96 9.27 7.68
CA ILE A 285 -5.83 8.33 7.64
C ILE A 285 -5.27 8.22 6.21
N LEU A 286 -6.15 8.29 5.22
CA LEU A 286 -5.75 8.29 3.81
C LEU A 286 -5.00 9.58 3.44
N ASP A 287 -5.41 10.72 3.99
CA ASP A 287 -4.71 11.99 3.81
C ASP A 287 -3.30 11.97 4.44
N ASP A 288 -3.15 11.31 5.59
CA ASP A 288 -1.84 11.15 6.24
C ASP A 288 -0.93 10.21 5.44
N ILE A 289 -1.42 9.01 5.08
CA ILE A 289 -0.60 8.03 4.35
C ILE A 289 -0.25 8.50 2.93
N ALA A 290 -1.05 9.36 2.31
CA ALA A 290 -0.75 9.93 1.00
C ALA A 290 0.59 10.69 0.97
N GLN A 291 1.02 11.25 2.11
CA GLN A 291 2.29 11.96 2.28
C GLN A 291 3.53 11.06 2.22
N ALA A 292 3.33 9.74 2.28
CA ALA A 292 4.40 8.77 2.15
C ALA A 292 4.99 8.75 0.74
N GLN A 293 6.31 8.53 0.63
CA GLN A 293 6.95 8.28 -0.67
C GLN A 293 6.38 7.01 -1.34
N PHE A 294 6.17 5.97 -0.56
CA PHE A 294 5.59 4.71 -1.03
C PHE A 294 4.45 4.27 -0.11
N PRO A 295 3.21 4.73 -0.38
CA PRO A 295 2.03 4.24 0.33
C PRO A 295 1.64 2.84 -0.15
N THR A 296 1.38 1.93 0.77
CA THR A 296 0.92 0.56 0.46
C THR A 296 -0.12 0.10 1.47
N PHE A 297 -0.88 -0.92 1.10
CA PHE A 297 -1.94 -1.47 1.93
C PHE A 297 -1.69 -2.96 2.14
N MET A 298 -1.87 -3.43 3.37
CA MET A 298 -1.58 -4.81 3.76
C MET A 298 -2.84 -5.45 4.36
N VAL A 299 -3.26 -6.59 3.79
CA VAL A 299 -4.33 -7.46 4.31
C VAL A 299 -3.71 -8.82 4.66
N GLY A 300 -3.67 -9.16 5.95
CA GLY A 300 -2.88 -10.30 6.41
C GLY A 300 -1.42 -10.20 5.94
N ASP A 301 -0.96 -11.16 5.15
CA ASP A 301 0.38 -11.17 4.55
C ASP A 301 0.45 -10.58 3.12
N GLY A 302 -0.69 -10.14 2.58
CA GLY A 302 -0.81 -9.65 1.22
C GLY A 302 -0.64 -8.13 1.13
N ILE A 303 0.30 -7.67 0.30
CA ILE A 303 0.51 -6.23 0.06
C ILE A 303 0.01 -5.82 -1.33
N VAL A 304 -0.71 -4.69 -1.38
CA VAL A 304 -1.19 -4.01 -2.58
C VAL A 304 -0.68 -2.56 -2.57
N SER A 305 -0.15 -2.06 -3.68
CA SER A 305 0.31 -0.67 -3.74
C SER A 305 -0.86 0.30 -3.95
N TRP A 306 -0.72 1.55 -3.50
CA TRP A 306 -1.73 2.57 -3.77
C TRP A 306 -1.98 2.78 -5.27
N MET A 307 -0.95 2.63 -6.11
CA MET A 307 -1.05 2.75 -7.57
C MET A 307 -1.93 1.65 -8.16
N GLN A 308 -1.86 0.43 -7.61
CA GLN A 308 -2.74 -0.67 -8.05
C GLN A 308 -4.21 -0.36 -7.75
N ILE A 309 -4.50 0.24 -6.59
CA ILE A 309 -5.86 0.65 -6.23
C ILE A 309 -6.33 1.83 -7.09
N LEU A 310 -5.46 2.81 -7.35
CA LEU A 310 -5.77 3.92 -8.26
C LEU A 310 -6.12 3.41 -9.66
N ARG A 311 -5.31 2.49 -10.20
CA ARG A 311 -5.52 1.88 -11.52
C ARG A 311 -6.81 1.07 -11.56
N LEU A 312 -7.12 0.31 -10.50
CA LEU A 312 -8.42 -0.34 -10.33
C LEU A 312 -9.57 0.67 -10.36
N ASN A 313 -9.47 1.78 -9.62
CA ASN A 313 -10.52 2.80 -9.63
C ASN A 313 -10.71 3.39 -11.04
N ARG A 314 -9.62 3.74 -11.74
CA ARG A 314 -9.66 4.31 -13.10
C ARG A 314 -10.38 3.38 -14.08
N VAL A 315 -10.04 2.09 -14.10
CA VAL A 315 -10.71 1.16 -15.02
C VAL A 315 -12.15 0.91 -14.62
N ASN A 316 -12.44 0.80 -13.32
CA ASN A 316 -13.82 0.67 -12.87
C ASN A 316 -14.65 1.90 -13.32
N GLU A 317 -14.08 3.12 -13.31
CA GLU A 317 -14.79 4.35 -13.67
C GLU A 317 -15.08 4.34 -15.17
N ASP A 318 -14.08 3.99 -15.97
CA ASP A 318 -14.18 3.82 -17.41
C ASP A 318 -15.25 2.79 -17.81
N ILE A 319 -15.28 1.61 -17.15
CA ILE A 319 -16.31 0.58 -17.36
C ILE A 319 -17.69 1.10 -16.94
N LYS A 320 -17.79 1.81 -15.82
CA LYS A 320 -19.07 2.31 -15.32
C LYS A 320 -19.65 3.39 -16.21
N ASP A 321 -18.83 4.27 -16.76
CA ASP A 321 -19.28 5.39 -17.60
C ASP A 321 -19.58 4.94 -19.03
N HIS A 322 -18.75 4.06 -19.60
CA HIS A 322 -18.82 3.71 -21.02
C HIS A 322 -19.31 2.28 -21.30
N GLY A 323 -19.29 1.39 -20.31
CA GLY A 323 -19.54 -0.05 -20.49
C GLY A 323 -18.35 -0.75 -21.12
N ALA A 324 -18.23 -2.07 -21.00
CA ALA A 324 -17.15 -2.80 -21.64
C ALA A 324 -17.63 -4.13 -22.19
N GLU A 325 -17.20 -4.47 -23.42
CA GLU A 325 -17.60 -5.70 -24.11
C GLU A 325 -17.11 -6.95 -23.37
N MET A 326 -15.95 -6.87 -22.73
CA MET A 326 -15.33 -7.97 -21.98
C MET A 326 -15.74 -8.00 -20.49
N PHE A 327 -16.67 -7.15 -20.05
CA PHE A 327 -17.11 -7.09 -18.65
C PHE A 327 -18.62 -7.31 -18.54
N PRO A 328 -19.10 -8.20 -17.66
CA PRO A 328 -20.54 -8.45 -17.53
C PRO A 328 -21.33 -7.20 -17.18
N SER A 329 -22.38 -6.95 -17.96
CA SER A 329 -23.23 -5.76 -17.81
C SER A 329 -23.94 -5.70 -16.46
N GLU A 330 -24.20 -6.86 -15.87
CA GLU A 330 -24.85 -7.09 -14.59
C GLU A 330 -24.00 -6.62 -13.40
N LEU A 331 -22.66 -6.69 -13.54
CA LEU A 331 -21.72 -6.24 -12.52
C LEU A 331 -21.45 -4.73 -12.59
N ARG A 332 -21.70 -4.10 -13.74
CA ARG A 332 -21.37 -2.68 -13.99
C ARG A 332 -21.99 -1.72 -12.95
N PRO A 333 -23.26 -1.84 -12.56
CA PRO A 333 -23.86 -0.96 -11.55
C PRO A 333 -23.24 -1.13 -10.15
N LEU A 334 -22.63 -2.28 -9.90
CA LEU A 334 -22.05 -2.66 -8.61
C LEU A 334 -20.59 -2.26 -8.45
N LEU A 335 -19.95 -1.72 -9.50
CA LEU A 335 -18.55 -1.30 -9.42
C LEU A 335 -18.37 -0.26 -8.32
N GLU A 336 -17.45 -0.58 -7.40
CA GLU A 336 -17.06 0.24 -6.27
C GLU A 336 -15.69 0.90 -6.50
N TYR A 337 -15.46 1.96 -5.73
CA TYR A 337 -14.30 2.83 -5.82
C TYR A 337 -13.87 3.28 -4.43
N MET A 338 -12.60 3.59 -4.29
CA MET A 338 -12.16 4.45 -3.19
C MET A 338 -12.87 5.81 -3.30
N PRO A 339 -13.20 6.48 -2.17
CA PRO A 339 -13.74 7.83 -2.21
C PRO A 339 -12.88 8.78 -3.06
N LEU A 340 -13.50 9.52 -3.99
CA LEU A 340 -12.81 10.44 -4.92
C LEU A 340 -11.90 11.44 -4.20
N GLY A 341 -12.30 11.92 -3.03
CA GLY A 341 -11.47 12.81 -2.21
C GLY A 341 -10.13 12.19 -1.83
N SER A 342 -10.12 10.91 -1.47
CA SER A 342 -8.89 10.18 -1.13
C SER A 342 -8.01 9.96 -2.36
N VAL A 343 -8.61 9.58 -3.49
CA VAL A 343 -7.92 9.45 -4.77
C VAL A 343 -7.23 10.76 -5.15
N TYR A 344 -7.95 11.88 -5.05
CA TYR A 344 -7.41 13.21 -5.29
C TYR A 344 -6.24 13.54 -4.36
N THR A 345 -6.34 13.23 -3.06
CA THR A 345 -5.23 13.47 -2.12
C THR A 345 -3.97 12.70 -2.51
N PHE A 346 -4.09 11.40 -2.86
CA PHE A 346 -2.96 10.60 -3.32
C PHE A 346 -2.30 11.18 -4.57
N LEU A 347 -3.10 11.53 -5.58
CA LEU A 347 -2.61 12.11 -6.84
C LEU A 347 -1.93 13.47 -6.61
N LYS A 348 -2.57 14.36 -5.86
CA LYS A 348 -2.02 15.69 -5.52
C LYS A 348 -0.66 15.57 -4.84
N GLU A 349 -0.54 14.65 -3.90
CA GLU A 349 0.69 14.46 -3.14
C GLU A 349 1.78 13.74 -3.95
N PHE A 350 1.40 12.86 -4.88
CA PHE A 350 2.31 12.28 -5.86
C PHE A 350 2.88 13.34 -6.80
N ASP A 351 2.04 14.19 -7.39
CA ASP A 351 2.46 15.30 -8.25
C ASP A 351 3.38 16.28 -7.52
N ARG A 352 3.05 16.59 -6.25
CA ARG A 352 3.88 17.44 -5.40
C ARG A 352 5.29 16.87 -5.23
N ARG A 353 5.42 15.55 -5.06
CA ARG A 353 6.72 14.87 -4.91
C ARG A 353 7.52 14.87 -6.21
N GLN A 354 6.91 14.54 -7.34
CA GLN A 354 7.59 14.57 -8.64
C GLN A 354 8.20 15.95 -8.93
N LYS A 355 7.47 17.03 -8.63
CA LYS A 355 7.96 18.42 -8.81
C LYS A 355 9.17 18.74 -7.92
N LEU A 356 9.27 18.15 -6.73
CA LEU A 356 10.38 18.39 -5.79
C LEU A 356 11.63 17.59 -6.12
N GLU A 357 11.48 16.36 -6.60
CA GLU A 357 12.61 15.47 -6.93
C GLU A 357 13.30 15.85 -8.24
N GLY A 358 12.86 16.93 -8.91
CA GLY A 358 13.38 17.34 -10.22
C GLY A 358 13.15 16.27 -11.30
N PHE A 359 12.33 15.26 -11.01
CA PHE A 359 11.99 14.20 -11.93
C PHE A 359 11.14 14.83 -13.02
N ARG A 360 11.74 15.06 -14.18
CA ARG A 360 10.94 15.20 -15.40
C ARG A 360 10.26 13.86 -15.60
N PRO A 361 8.92 13.81 -15.73
CA PRO A 361 8.29 12.60 -16.21
C PRO A 361 8.97 12.23 -17.53
N VAL A 362 8.93 10.96 -17.92
CA VAL A 362 9.17 10.58 -19.33
C VAL A 362 8.27 11.39 -20.28
N PHE A 363 7.23 12.06 -19.75
CA PHE A 363 6.28 12.96 -20.38
C PHE A 363 6.45 14.44 -19.98
N SER A 364 7.24 15.19 -20.74
CA SER A 364 6.93 16.58 -21.13
C SER A 364 7.83 17.02 -22.30
N ASN A 365 7.70 16.37 -23.45
CA ASN A 365 8.17 16.96 -24.72
C ASN A 365 6.99 17.57 -25.46
N THR A 366 6.37 18.58 -24.83
CA THR A 366 5.56 19.56 -25.56
C THR A 366 5.80 20.92 -24.90
N PRO A 367 6.25 21.94 -25.65
CA PRO A 367 6.49 23.25 -25.07
C PRO A 367 5.14 23.85 -24.64
N ALA A 368 5.15 24.48 -23.47
CA ALA A 368 4.01 25.15 -22.88
C ALA A 368 3.38 26.16 -23.85
N SER A 369 2.17 25.90 -24.34
CA SER A 369 1.30 26.95 -24.85
C SER A 369 0.47 27.49 -23.70
N SER A 370 0.72 28.74 -23.35
CA SER A 370 -0.01 29.51 -22.36
C SER A 370 -1.53 29.46 -22.60
N ILE A 371 -2.29 28.95 -21.63
CA ILE A 371 -3.72 29.24 -21.55
C ILE A 371 -3.86 30.64 -20.93
N ARG A 372 -4.06 31.65 -21.79
CA ARG A 372 -4.61 32.94 -21.37
C ARG A 372 -6.08 32.72 -21.00
N SER A 373 -6.47 33.26 -19.86
CA SER A 373 -7.88 33.39 -19.49
C SER A 373 -8.61 34.28 -20.50
N SER A 374 -9.69 33.78 -21.07
CA SER A 374 -10.67 34.60 -21.77
C SER A 374 -11.91 34.73 -20.89
N ALA A 375 -11.85 35.70 -19.98
CA ALA A 375 -13.05 36.35 -19.48
C ALA A 375 -13.46 37.41 -20.50
N SER A 376 -14.66 37.30 -21.08
CA SER A 376 -15.57 38.40 -21.40
C SER A 376 -16.53 37.97 -22.51
N MET A 377 -17.82 37.90 -22.20
CA MET A 377 -18.85 38.75 -22.82
C MET A 377 -20.24 38.15 -22.59
N THR A 378 -21.05 38.83 -21.77
CA THR A 378 -22.44 39.21 -22.10
C THR A 378 -22.92 40.21 -21.06
N GLY A 379 -22.74 41.49 -21.37
CA GLY A 379 -23.51 42.58 -20.78
C GLY A 379 -24.36 43.18 -21.89
N LEU A 380 -25.66 42.89 -21.90
CA LEU A 380 -26.63 43.56 -22.75
C LEU A 380 -27.42 44.55 -21.89
N LYS A 381 -27.08 45.83 -22.03
CA LYS A 381 -27.87 46.96 -21.54
C LYS A 381 -29.02 47.22 -22.52
N THR A 382 -30.24 47.19 -22.00
CA THR A 382 -31.44 47.77 -22.60
C THR A 382 -31.50 49.28 -22.30
N LYS A 383 -31.66 50.10 -23.35
CA LYS A 383 -32.24 51.46 -23.43
C LYS A 383 -32.14 51.83 -24.91
N GLY A 384 -33.13 52.29 -25.65
CA GLY A 384 -34.53 52.61 -25.43
C GLY A 384 -34.98 53.37 -26.69
N ARG A 385 -36.23 53.18 -27.10
CA ARG A 385 -37.03 54.19 -27.79
C ARG A 385 -38.50 53.88 -27.56
#